data_AF-A0A8J8SYR3-F1
#
_entry.id   AF-A0A8J8SYR3-F1
#
_cell.length_a   1.000
_cell.length_b   1.000
_cell.length_c   1.000
_cell.angle_alpha   90.00
_cell.angle_beta   90.00
_cell.angle_gamma   90.00
#
_symmetry.space_group_name_H-M   'P 1'
#
loop_
_entity.id
_entity.type
_entity.pdbx_description
1 polymer ?
#
loop_
_entity_poly.entity_id
_entity_poly.type
_entity_poly.pdbx_seq_one_letter_code
_entity_poly.pdbx_strand_id
1 'polypeptide(L)'
;METFFPDSCQRQFDEITRYFCFGCTSKEPKSVFTNSTNATIGKPATTKKYIVMCRSYIEALWGGDIEKPTKRFDNCGMTIQNVSGSYIVLPSTEFKTAAEFVNAVKPPLYGDYEIIVKSENDAPDCYGNLAVQRALLGSFSTVVIFILYLLH
;
A
#
# COMPACT_ATOMS: atom_id res chain seq x y z
N MET A 1 -7.45 -15.77 4.02
CA MET A 1 -6.98 -14.38 3.93
C MET A 1 -7.00 -13.85 5.35
N GLU A 2 -5.86 -13.49 5.91
CA GLU A 2 -5.83 -12.90 7.26
C GLU A 2 -6.55 -11.56 7.20
N THR A 3 -7.65 -11.45 7.93
CA THR A 3 -8.43 -10.22 8.03
C THR A 3 -7.99 -9.48 9.28
N PHE A 4 -7.10 -8.51 9.11
CA PHE A 4 -6.64 -7.64 10.20
C PHE A 4 -7.79 -6.84 10.81
N PHE A 5 -8.75 -6.42 9.98
CA PHE A 5 -9.94 -5.70 10.42
C PHE A 5 -11.20 -6.55 10.25
N PRO A 6 -12.21 -6.40 11.13
CA PRO A 6 -13.54 -6.98 10.91
C PRO A 6 -14.13 -6.55 9.55
N ASP A 7 -14.90 -7.42 8.90
CA ASP A 7 -15.45 -7.17 7.55
C ASP A 7 -16.30 -5.89 7.45
N SER A 8 -17.08 -5.59 8.50
CA SER A 8 -17.87 -4.35 8.60
C SER A 8 -17.01 -3.09 8.65
N CYS A 9 -15.78 -3.21 9.13
CA CYS A 9 -14.82 -2.13 9.24
C CYS A 9 -13.96 -1.98 7.99
N GLN A 10 -13.57 -3.08 7.33
CA GLN A 10 -12.83 -3.01 6.06
C GLN A 10 -13.57 -2.17 5.00
N ARG A 11 -14.90 -2.29 4.94
CA ARG A 11 -15.75 -1.54 4.00
C ARG A 11 -15.85 -0.04 4.29
N GLN A 12 -15.39 0.42 5.45
CA GLN A 12 -15.41 1.84 5.81
C GLN A 12 -14.13 2.57 5.37
N PHE A 13 -13.12 1.84 4.90
CA PHE A 13 -11.79 2.38 4.59
C PHE A 13 -11.34 1.93 3.18
N ASP A 14 -11.81 2.63 2.15
CA ASP A 14 -11.45 2.35 0.75
C ASP A 14 -9.93 2.35 0.51
N GLU A 15 -9.18 3.15 1.28
CA GLU A 15 -7.71 3.15 1.23
C GLU A 15 -7.11 1.83 1.72
N ILE A 16 -7.68 1.21 2.76
CA ILE A 16 -7.23 -0.11 3.25
C ILE A 16 -7.48 -1.16 2.18
N THR A 17 -8.66 -1.16 1.56
CA THR A 17 -8.96 -2.11 0.47
C THR A 17 -7.98 -1.94 -0.68
N ARG A 18 -7.69 -0.70 -1.10
CA ARG A 18 -6.69 -0.43 -2.16
C ARG A 18 -5.26 -0.79 -1.74
N TYR A 19 -4.94 -0.66 -0.47
CA TYR A 19 -3.64 -1.03 0.08
C TYR A 19 -3.45 -2.55 0.05
N PHE A 20 -4.44 -3.32 0.51
CA PHE A 20 -4.40 -4.78 0.42
C PHE A 20 -4.54 -5.31 -1.00
N CYS A 21 -5.06 -4.50 -1.91
CA CYS A 21 -5.09 -4.83 -3.34
C CYS A 21 -3.77 -4.50 -4.06
N PHE A 22 -2.75 -4.00 -3.36
CA PHE A 22 -1.40 -3.92 -3.89
C PHE A 22 -0.93 -5.34 -4.25
N GLY A 23 -0.80 -5.62 -5.56
CA GLY A 23 -0.52 -6.96 -6.11
C GLY A 23 -1.72 -7.72 -6.68
N CYS A 24 -2.93 -7.16 -6.69
CA CYS A 24 -4.10 -7.75 -7.34
C CYS A 24 -3.95 -7.88 -8.88
N THR A 25 -3.03 -7.16 -9.50
CA THR A 25 -2.74 -7.24 -10.93
C THR A 25 -1.53 -8.11 -11.19
N SER A 26 -1.57 -8.92 -12.25
CA SER A 26 -0.46 -9.81 -12.64
C SER A 26 0.84 -9.10 -13.04
N LYS A 27 0.79 -7.77 -13.24
CA LYS A 27 1.97 -6.95 -13.46
C LYS A 27 2.49 -6.44 -12.13
N GLU A 28 3.75 -6.73 -11.86
CA GLU A 28 4.47 -6.19 -10.71
C GLU A 28 4.49 -4.65 -10.81
N PRO A 29 4.00 -3.92 -9.79
CA PRO A 29 4.00 -2.47 -9.82
C PRO A 29 5.43 -1.92 -9.92
N LYS A 30 5.61 -0.82 -10.67
CA LYS A 30 6.92 -0.12 -10.77
C LYS A 30 7.50 0.34 -9.43
N SER A 31 6.66 0.37 -8.40
CA SER A 31 7.00 0.70 -7.03
C SER A 31 7.61 -0.47 -6.24
N VAL A 32 7.76 -1.65 -6.84
CA VAL A 32 8.40 -2.82 -6.22
C VAL A 32 9.84 -2.93 -6.67
N PHE A 33 10.76 -3.09 -5.72
CA PHE A 33 12.19 -3.13 -5.97
C PHE A 33 12.83 -4.31 -5.26
N THR A 34 13.81 -4.90 -5.93
CA THR A 34 14.69 -5.92 -5.36
C THR A 34 16.13 -5.50 -5.58
N ASN A 35 16.91 -5.36 -4.50
CA ASN A 35 18.33 -5.05 -4.55
C ASN A 35 19.14 -6.21 -3.96
N SER A 36 19.96 -6.84 -4.80
CA SER A 36 20.82 -7.95 -4.39
C SER A 36 22.28 -7.52 -4.35
N THR A 37 22.94 -7.75 -3.22
CA THR A 37 24.40 -7.58 -3.10
C THR A 37 25.09 -8.88 -3.45
N ASN A 38 26.18 -8.83 -4.21
CA ASN A 38 27.02 -10.00 -4.47
C ASN A 38 27.60 -10.56 -3.16
N ALA A 39 27.77 -11.88 -3.09
CA ALA A 39 28.51 -12.51 -2.00
C ALA A 39 30.00 -12.13 -2.09
N THR A 40 30.59 -11.76 -0.97
CA THR A 40 32.05 -11.56 -0.84
C THR A 40 32.61 -12.55 0.17
N ILE A 41 33.93 -12.78 0.19
CA ILE A 41 34.54 -13.70 1.15
C ILE A 41 34.13 -13.31 2.58
N GLY A 42 33.48 -14.22 3.29
CA GLY A 42 32.96 -14.01 4.66
C GLY A 42 31.62 -13.29 4.78
N LYS A 43 30.95 -12.90 3.67
CA LYS A 43 29.64 -12.24 3.70
C LYS A 43 28.69 -12.81 2.63
N PRO A 44 27.57 -13.43 3.03
CA PRO A 44 26.60 -13.96 2.07
C PRO A 44 25.97 -12.83 1.24
N ALA A 45 25.50 -13.18 0.05
CA ALA A 45 24.68 -12.28 -0.75
C ALA A 45 23.41 -11.92 0.04
N THR A 46 23.04 -10.64 0.06
CA THR A 46 21.82 -10.17 0.71
C THR A 46 20.87 -9.63 -0.34
N THR A 47 19.62 -10.09 -0.30
CA THR A 47 18.55 -9.58 -1.16
C THR A 47 17.63 -8.74 -0.29
N LYS A 48 17.57 -7.44 -0.55
CA LYS A 48 16.61 -6.53 0.06
C LYS A 48 15.46 -6.29 -0.90
N LYS A 49 14.24 -6.59 -0.43
CA LYS A 49 13.01 -6.37 -1.19
C LYS A 49 12.23 -5.24 -0.53
N TYR A 50 11.82 -4.26 -1.31
CA TYR A 50 11.06 -3.13 -0.77
C TYR A 50 10.03 -2.59 -1.74
N ILE A 51 8.98 -1.99 -1.18
CA ILE A 51 7.91 -1.31 -1.90
C ILE A 51 7.99 0.17 -1.54
N VAL A 52 7.96 1.05 -2.53
CA VAL A 52 7.91 2.48 -2.29
C VAL A 52 6.47 2.98 -2.40
N MET A 53 5.92 3.50 -1.30
CA MET A 53 4.58 4.09 -1.27
C MET A 53 4.68 5.61 -1.16
N CYS A 54 3.76 6.29 -1.85
CA CYS A 54 3.67 7.74 -1.84
C CYS A 54 3.21 8.24 -0.48
N ARG A 55 3.86 9.28 0.03
CA ARG A 55 3.55 9.88 1.31
C ARG A 55 2.09 10.33 1.39
N SER A 56 1.56 10.99 0.36
CA SER A 56 0.16 11.44 0.34
C SER A 56 -0.84 10.28 0.43
N TYR A 57 -0.53 9.15 -0.19
CA TYR A 57 -1.36 7.95 -0.11
C TYR A 57 -1.35 7.37 1.31
N ILE A 58 -0.17 7.28 1.92
CA ILE A 58 -0.05 6.81 3.30
C ILE A 58 -0.69 7.79 4.29
N GLU A 59 -0.57 9.09 4.08
CA GLU A 59 -1.28 10.11 4.89
C GLU A 59 -2.81 9.93 4.79
N ALA A 60 -3.34 9.69 3.60
CA ALA A 60 -4.77 9.45 3.40
C ALA A 60 -5.24 8.13 4.05
N LEU A 61 -4.47 7.06 3.87
CA LEU A 61 -4.70 5.77 4.53
C LEU A 61 -4.68 5.94 6.05
N TRP A 62 -3.65 6.61 6.56
CA TRP A 62 -3.43 6.83 7.99
C TRP A 62 -4.44 7.79 8.60
N GLY A 63 -5.01 8.70 7.80
CA GLY A 63 -5.97 9.70 8.25
C GLY A 63 -5.35 10.88 8.98
N GLY A 64 -4.09 11.23 8.69
CA GLY A 64 -3.42 12.35 9.32
C GLY A 64 -1.89 12.33 9.20
N ASP A 65 -1.24 12.98 10.16
CA ASP A 65 0.22 13.07 10.28
C ASP A 65 0.84 11.68 10.48
N ILE A 66 1.67 11.23 9.54
CA ILE A 66 2.24 9.88 9.55
C ILE A 66 3.22 9.63 10.68
N GLU A 67 3.74 10.69 11.31
CA GLU A 67 4.70 10.58 12.42
C GLU A 67 3.99 10.49 13.78
N LYS A 68 2.65 10.44 13.78
CA LYS A 68 1.82 10.37 14.99
C LYS A 68 0.89 9.16 14.94
N PRO A 69 0.42 8.66 16.10
CA PRO A 69 -0.57 7.60 16.15
C PRO A 69 -1.88 8.01 15.45
N THR A 70 -2.47 7.10 14.67
CA THR A 70 -3.78 7.31 14.06
C THR A 70 -4.89 6.94 15.03
N LYS A 71 -6.00 7.68 15.00
CA LYS A 71 -7.28 7.26 15.62
C LYS A 71 -8.28 6.73 14.59
N ARG A 72 -7.94 6.74 13.29
CA ARG A 72 -8.85 6.42 12.18
C ARG A 72 -9.47 5.03 12.32
N PHE A 73 -8.75 4.10 12.92
CA PHE A 73 -9.11 2.68 13.00
C PHE A 73 -9.53 2.21 14.40
N ASP A 74 -9.47 3.09 15.41
CA ASP A 74 -9.69 2.70 16.82
C ASP A 74 -11.13 2.26 17.08
N ASN A 75 -12.09 2.82 16.33
CA ASN A 75 -13.50 2.41 16.41
C ASN A 75 -13.75 0.98 15.94
N CYS A 76 -12.78 0.38 15.24
CA CYS A 76 -12.87 -0.93 14.64
C CYS A 76 -12.07 -2.00 15.38
N GLY A 77 -10.96 -1.60 16.01
CA GLY A 77 -9.96 -2.52 16.51
C GLY A 77 -9.29 -3.32 15.38
N MET A 78 -8.18 -3.97 15.69
CA MET A 78 -7.42 -4.74 14.71
C MET A 78 -6.89 -6.03 15.33
N THR A 79 -7.06 -7.14 14.63
CA THR A 79 -6.51 -8.45 14.98
C THR A 79 -5.06 -8.54 14.54
N ILE A 80 -4.14 -8.79 15.46
CA ILE A 80 -2.72 -9.06 15.18
C ILE A 80 -2.39 -10.48 15.64
N GLN A 81 -1.54 -11.17 14.89
CA GLN A 81 -0.99 -12.46 15.28
C GLN A 81 0.38 -12.31 15.94
N ASN A 82 0.61 -13.04 17.03
CA ASN A 82 1.92 -13.22 17.65
C ASN A 82 2.11 -14.70 18.02
N VAL A 83 3.29 -15.06 18.55
CA VAL A 83 3.65 -16.42 19.00
C VAL A 83 2.66 -17.02 20.01
N SER A 84 1.90 -16.19 20.73
CA SER A 84 0.91 -16.60 21.73
C SER A 84 -0.53 -16.68 21.19
N GLY A 85 -0.77 -16.38 19.91
CA GLY A 85 -2.09 -16.38 19.28
C GLY A 85 -2.50 -15.02 18.71
N SER A 86 -3.80 -14.89 18.41
CA SER A 86 -4.41 -13.66 17.88
C SER A 86 -5.04 -12.82 18.99
N TYR A 87 -4.87 -11.51 18.96
CA TYR A 87 -5.50 -10.59 19.90
C TYR A 87 -5.89 -9.28 19.20
N ILE A 88 -6.84 -8.57 19.81
CA ILE A 88 -7.37 -7.31 19.28
C ILE A 88 -6.62 -6.14 19.94
N VAL A 89 -6.12 -5.22 19.12
CA VAL A 89 -5.48 -3.97 19.56
C VAL A 89 -6.19 -2.76 18.98
N LEU A 90 -5.91 -1.59 19.56
CA LEU A 90 -6.19 -0.31 18.92
C LEU A 90 -4.93 0.14 18.17
N PRO A 91 -5.02 0.46 16.87
CA PRO A 91 -3.85 0.91 16.12
C PRO A 91 -3.19 2.17 16.70
N SER A 92 -3.94 3.07 17.36
CA SER A 92 -3.37 4.24 18.04
C SER A 92 -2.45 3.91 19.21
N THR A 93 -2.64 2.76 19.87
CA THR A 93 -1.83 2.35 21.01
C THR A 93 -0.67 1.46 20.61
N GLU A 94 -0.85 0.71 19.52
CA GLU A 94 0.13 -0.26 19.03
C GLU A 94 1.19 0.39 18.13
N PHE A 95 0.80 1.33 17.27
CA PHE A 95 1.70 1.95 16.28
C PHE A 95 1.85 3.44 16.51
N LYS A 96 3.10 3.90 16.59
CA LYS A 96 3.42 5.32 16.80
C LYS A 96 3.45 6.09 15.49
N THR A 97 3.72 5.41 14.38
CA THR A 97 3.83 6.00 13.05
C THR A 97 3.10 5.15 12.01
N ALA A 98 2.73 5.75 10.88
CA ALA A 98 2.15 5.03 9.75
C ALA A 98 3.13 4.00 9.17
N ALA A 99 4.44 4.29 9.22
CA ALA A 99 5.49 3.40 8.72
C ALA A 99 5.56 2.09 9.51
N GLU A 100 5.43 2.16 10.84
CA GLU A 100 5.33 0.98 11.71
C GLU A 100 4.09 0.17 11.34
N PHE A 101 2.94 0.83 11.18
CA PHE A 101 1.68 0.17 10.81
C PHE A 101 1.76 -0.58 9.49
N VAL A 102 2.18 0.06 8.39
CA VAL A 102 2.20 -0.60 7.07
C VAL A 102 3.23 -1.73 7.00
N ASN A 103 4.33 -1.63 7.76
CA ASN A 103 5.32 -2.71 7.85
C ASN A 103 4.85 -3.87 8.74
N ALA A 104 3.94 -3.65 9.69
CA ALA A 104 3.33 -4.74 10.46
C ALA A 104 2.17 -5.39 9.70
N VAL A 105 1.41 -4.59 8.97
CA VAL A 105 0.17 -4.99 8.29
C VAL A 105 0.42 -5.00 6.79
N LYS A 106 1.12 -6.02 6.29
CA LYS A 106 1.51 -6.10 4.87
C LYS A 106 0.48 -6.85 4.02
N PRO A 107 0.38 -6.56 2.71
CA PRO A 107 -0.46 -7.36 1.81
C PRO A 107 0.04 -8.82 1.71
N PRO A 108 -0.85 -9.81 1.49
CA PRO A 108 -0.52 -11.24 1.58
C PRO A 108 0.61 -11.77 0.68
N LEU A 109 0.98 -11.04 -0.38
CA LEU A 109 2.05 -11.43 -1.31
C LEU A 109 3.39 -10.73 -1.04
N TYR A 110 3.45 -9.84 -0.05
CA TYR A 110 4.59 -8.96 0.19
C TYR A 110 5.10 -9.03 1.63
N GLY A 111 4.88 -10.15 2.34
CA GLY A 111 5.29 -10.33 3.73
C GLY A 111 6.78 -10.08 3.97
N ASP A 112 7.64 -10.44 3.01
CA ASP A 112 9.09 -10.27 3.05
C ASP A 112 9.60 -8.92 2.51
N TYR A 113 8.71 -8.03 2.07
CA TYR A 113 9.09 -6.70 1.55
C TYR A 113 9.04 -5.65 2.65
N GLU A 114 10.04 -4.77 2.71
CA GLU A 114 9.99 -3.54 3.50
C GLU A 114 9.16 -2.48 2.78
N ILE A 115 8.25 -1.81 3.48
CA ILE A 115 7.49 -0.69 2.91
C ILE A 115 8.19 0.61 3.29
N ILE A 116 8.62 1.35 2.27
CA ILE A 116 9.29 2.64 2.40
C ILE A 116 8.34 3.74 1.95
N VAL A 117 8.09 4.71 2.81
CA VAL A 117 7.26 5.87 2.50
C VAL A 117 8.15 7.00 1.99
N LYS A 118 7.87 7.51 0.79
CA LYS A 118 8.61 8.64 0.19
C LYS A 118 7.68 9.71 -0.32
N SER A 119 8.18 10.95 -0.32
CA SER A 119 7.56 12.04 -1.05
C SER A 119 7.50 11.70 -2.54
N GLU A 120 6.43 12.11 -3.20
CA GLU A 120 6.19 11.90 -4.62
C GLU A 120 7.27 12.56 -5.49
N ASN A 121 7.87 13.65 -5.00
CA ASN A 121 8.97 14.34 -5.68
C ASN A 121 10.25 13.50 -5.67
N ASP A 122 10.49 12.73 -4.61
CA ASP A 122 11.70 11.91 -4.45
C ASP A 122 11.55 10.53 -5.10
N ALA A 123 10.32 10.09 -5.31
CA ALA A 123 9.99 8.82 -5.95
C ALA A 123 8.73 8.95 -6.82
N PRO A 124 8.84 9.45 -8.06
CA PRO A 124 7.69 9.67 -8.95
C PRO A 124 6.87 8.39 -9.23
N ASP A 125 7.54 7.23 -9.24
CA ASP A 125 6.94 5.90 -9.46
C ASP A 125 6.45 5.23 -8.16
N CYS A 126 6.30 5.98 -7.05
CA CYS A 126 5.72 5.44 -5.83
C CYS A 126 4.26 4.98 -6.02
N TYR A 127 3.85 3.96 -5.26
CA TYR A 127 2.47 3.48 -5.28
C TYR A 127 1.52 4.44 -4.58
N GLY A 128 0.33 4.63 -5.16
CA GLY A 128 -0.69 5.53 -4.61
C GLY A 128 -0.61 6.96 -5.13
N ASN A 129 0.26 7.24 -6.11
CA ASN A 129 0.26 8.51 -6.82
C ASN A 129 -1.07 8.68 -7.57
N LEU A 130 -1.97 9.47 -6.99
CA LEU A 130 -3.32 9.72 -7.54
C LEU A 130 -3.27 10.32 -8.95
N ALA A 131 -2.19 11.03 -9.33
CA ALA A 131 -2.01 11.57 -10.68
C ALA A 131 -1.73 10.47 -11.73
N VAL A 132 -0.93 9.46 -11.37
CA VAL A 132 -0.60 8.32 -12.25
C VAL A 132 -1.78 7.36 -12.38
N GLN A 133 -2.55 7.16 -11.30
CA GLN A 133 -3.74 6.29 -11.34
C GLN A 133 -4.87 6.87 -12.21
N ARG A 134 -5.03 8.20 -12.27
CA ARG A 134 -6.00 8.85 -13.18
C ARG A 134 -5.60 8.74 -14.65
N ALA A 135 -4.30 8.75 -14.97
CA ALA A 135 -3.83 8.58 -16.34
C ALA A 135 -4.09 7.17 -16.90
N LEU A 136 -4.09 6.13 -16.05
CA LEU A 136 -4.32 4.74 -16.47
C LEU A 136 -5.80 4.39 -16.68
N LEU A 137 -6.74 5.14 -16.08
CA LEU A 137 -8.18 4.96 -16.30
C LEU A 137 -8.78 5.93 -17.34
N GLY A 138 -7.99 6.89 -17.83
CA GLY A 138 -8.44 7.93 -18.76
C GLY A 138 -8.36 7.59 -20.25
N SER A 139 -7.89 6.41 -20.65
CA SER A 139 -7.63 6.07 -22.07
C SER A 139 -8.67 5.16 -22.73
N PHE A 140 -9.92 5.12 -22.23
CA PHE A 140 -11.02 4.41 -22.88
C PHE A 140 -12.31 5.25 -22.94
N SER A 141 -12.30 6.36 -23.66
CA SER A 141 -13.50 6.93 -24.34
C SER A 141 -13.18 8.31 -24.87
N THR A 142 -13.07 8.47 -26.20
CA THR A 142 -13.44 9.71 -26.95
C THR A 142 -13.13 9.66 -28.46
N VAL A 143 -12.89 8.51 -29.11
CA VAL A 143 -12.53 8.50 -30.55
C VAL A 143 -13.45 7.68 -31.48
N VAL A 144 -14.70 7.38 -31.11
CA VAL A 144 -15.61 6.65 -32.04
C VAL A 144 -16.94 7.36 -32.37
N ILE A 145 -17.31 8.47 -31.71
CA ILE A 145 -18.62 9.10 -31.97
C ILE A 145 -18.58 10.14 -33.13
N PHE A 146 -17.40 10.59 -33.58
CA PHE A 146 -17.35 11.59 -34.66
C PHE A 146 -17.50 11.02 -36.09
N ILE A 147 -17.34 9.71 -36.31
CA ILE A 147 -17.43 9.12 -37.66
C ILE A 147 -18.88 8.81 -38.06
N LEU A 148 -19.79 8.60 -37.10
CA LEU A 148 -21.20 8.28 -37.40
C LEU A 148 -22.07 9.50 -37.72
N TYR A 149 -21.64 10.71 -37.35
CA TYR A 149 -22.36 11.96 -37.65
C TYR A 149 -21.96 12.61 -38.98
N LEU A 150 -20.94 12.11 -39.67
CA LEU A 150 -20.53 12.58 -41.00
C LEU A 150 -21.08 11.73 -42.15
N LEU A 151 -21.93 10.73 -41.85
CA LEU A 151 -22.49 9.78 -42.81
C LEU A 151 -24.03 9.78 -42.87
N HIS A 152 -24.70 10.80 -42.32
CA HIS A 152 -26.13 11.05 -42.53
C HIS A 152 -26.36 12.48 -43.01
#